data_AF-A0A1H8DMD1-F1
#
_entry.id   AF-A0A1H8DMD1-F1
#
_cell.length_a   1.000
_cell.length_b   1.000
_cell.length_c   1.000
_cell.angle_alpha   90.00
_cell.angle_beta   90.00
_cell.angle_gamma   90.00
#
_symmetry.space_group_name_H-M   'P 1'
#
loop_
_entity.id
_entity.type
_entity.pdbx_description
1 polymer ?
#
loop_
_entity_poly.entity_id
_entity_poly.type
_entity_poly.pdbx_seq_one_letter_code
_entity_poly.pdbx_strand_id
1 'polypeptide(L)'
;MKGKQNRKKQPSEKVETDYSAQVKAGLHRLAFGSISDAVKLLFLEDAPAPDELANLDLFHVAELKRGKNGVEVKIFDRFKAMELLAGLAQDKSKEEDALPFYRAIMGSVPDDSSKKLDVNRHDEV
;
A
#
# COMPACT_ATOMS: atom_id res chain seq x y z
N MET A 1 -42.42 -2.64 39.11
CA MET A 1 -41.94 -3.31 37.88
C MET A 1 -41.10 -2.32 37.07
N LYS A 2 -39.78 -2.49 36.99
CA LYS A 2 -38.89 -1.66 36.14
C LYS A 2 -38.29 -2.57 35.08
N GLY A 3 -38.81 -2.48 33.85
CA GLY A 3 -38.29 -3.21 32.69
C GLY A 3 -36.98 -2.59 32.23
N LYS A 4 -35.88 -3.36 32.35
CA LYS A 4 -34.58 -3.00 31.78
C LYS A 4 -34.65 -3.16 30.26
N GLN A 5 -34.69 -2.05 29.53
CA GLN A 5 -34.56 -2.08 28.08
C GLN A 5 -33.10 -2.36 27.70
N ASN A 6 -32.91 -3.50 27.05
CA ASN A 6 -31.65 -4.03 26.59
C ASN A 6 -31.27 -3.31 25.28
N ARG A 7 -30.42 -2.27 25.35
CA ARG A 7 -29.85 -1.64 24.16
C ARG A 7 -28.76 -2.56 23.60
N LYS A 8 -29.11 -3.34 22.58
CA LYS A 8 -28.15 -4.09 21.76
C LYS A 8 -27.11 -3.10 21.22
N LYS A 9 -25.88 -3.15 21.74
CA LYS A 9 -24.74 -2.47 21.13
C LYS A 9 -24.40 -3.22 19.84
N GLN A 10 -24.63 -2.55 18.71
CA GLN A 10 -24.14 -2.97 17.41
C GLN A 10 -22.59 -3.00 17.46
N PRO A 11 -21.91 -4.02 16.90
CA PRO A 11 -20.45 -4.03 16.84
C PRO A 11 -20.00 -2.94 15.87
N SER A 12 -19.12 -2.03 16.33
CA SER A 12 -18.44 -1.08 15.47
C SER A 12 -17.43 -1.84 14.61
N GLU A 13 -17.80 -2.11 13.36
CA GLU A 13 -16.91 -2.67 12.34
C GLU A 13 -15.81 -1.63 12.05
N LYS A 14 -14.59 -1.90 12.55
CA LYS A 14 -13.42 -1.09 12.21
C LYS A 14 -12.99 -1.50 10.80
N VAL A 15 -13.24 -0.64 9.82
CA VAL A 15 -12.70 -0.81 8.47
C VAL A 15 -11.21 -0.52 8.55
N GLU A 16 -10.38 -1.56 8.66
CA GLU A 16 -8.93 -1.44 8.45
C GLU A 16 -8.70 -1.20 6.95
N THR A 17 -8.51 0.05 6.57
CA THR A 17 -8.16 0.42 5.19
C THR A 17 -6.71 0.01 4.90
N ASP A 18 -6.52 -0.81 3.87
CA ASP A 18 -5.20 -1.10 3.31
C ASP A 18 -4.63 0.15 2.61
N TYR A 19 -3.69 0.81 3.27
CA TYR A 19 -3.01 2.00 2.73
C TYR A 19 -1.84 1.66 1.78
N SER A 20 -1.55 0.38 1.52
CA SER A 20 -0.38 -0.08 0.74
C SER A 20 -0.31 0.56 -0.65
N ALA A 21 -1.45 0.68 -1.34
CA ALA A 21 -1.51 1.30 -2.66
C ALA A 21 -1.22 2.81 -2.60
N GLN A 22 -1.75 3.50 -1.61
CA GLN A 22 -1.56 4.95 -1.42
C GLN A 22 -0.11 5.27 -1.02
N VAL A 23 0.48 4.46 -0.14
CA VAL A 23 1.90 4.61 0.25
C VAL A 23 2.81 4.42 -0.95
N LYS A 24 2.58 3.40 -1.79
CA LYS A 24 3.36 3.18 -3.02
C LYS A 24 3.22 4.34 -4.00
N ALA A 25 2.00 4.85 -4.19
CA ALA A 25 1.76 6.02 -5.04
C ALA A 25 2.49 7.26 -4.53
N GLY A 26 2.48 7.50 -3.21
CA GLY A 26 3.19 8.60 -2.58
C GLY A 26 4.71 8.49 -2.72
N LEU A 27 5.28 7.32 -2.44
CA LEU A 27 6.72 7.06 -2.62
C LEU A 27 7.15 7.20 -4.09
N HIS A 28 6.35 6.70 -5.02
CA HIS A 28 6.61 6.85 -6.45
C HIS A 28 6.63 8.33 -6.85
N ARG A 29 5.67 9.12 -6.35
CA ARG A 29 5.65 10.56 -6.59
C ARG A 29 6.87 11.23 -5.98
N LEU A 30 7.29 10.91 -4.76
CA LEU A 30 8.52 11.45 -4.15
C LEU A 30 9.78 11.12 -4.98
N ALA A 31 9.90 9.88 -5.46
CA ALA A 31 11.07 9.43 -6.22
C ALA A 31 11.17 10.08 -7.61
N PHE A 32 10.05 10.13 -8.34
CA PHE A 32 10.06 10.43 -9.79
C PHE A 32 9.27 11.68 -10.19
N GLY A 33 8.56 12.31 -9.26
CA GLY A 33 7.75 13.50 -9.54
C GLY A 33 8.57 14.77 -9.81
N SER A 34 7.92 15.76 -10.43
CA SER A 34 8.51 17.07 -10.68
C SER A 34 8.60 17.90 -9.39
N ILE A 35 9.62 18.75 -9.29
CA ILE A 35 9.74 19.78 -8.24
C ILE A 35 9.55 21.19 -8.80
N SER A 36 9.01 21.33 -10.01
CA SER A 36 8.89 22.63 -10.69
C SER A 36 8.22 23.70 -9.82
N ASP A 37 7.16 23.36 -9.08
CA ASP A 37 6.43 24.33 -8.27
C ASP A 37 7.21 24.77 -7.02
N ALA A 38 7.95 23.85 -6.39
CA ALA A 38 8.91 24.20 -5.36
C ALA A 38 10.03 25.12 -5.88
N VAL A 39 10.49 24.89 -7.12
CA VAL A 39 11.50 25.74 -7.78
C VAL A 39 10.92 27.11 -8.12
N LYS A 40 9.67 27.20 -8.58
CA LYS A 40 8.99 28.49 -8.84
C LYS A 40 9.05 29.39 -7.60
N LEU A 41 8.82 28.83 -6.40
CA LEU A 41 8.85 29.57 -5.14
C LEU A 41 10.21 30.22 -4.84
N LEU A 42 11.32 29.66 -5.35
CA LEU A 42 12.66 30.22 -5.14
C LEU A 42 12.91 31.51 -5.94
N PHE A 43 12.18 31.70 -7.04
CA PHE A 43 12.34 32.84 -7.94
C PHE A 43 11.28 33.92 -7.74
N LEU A 44 10.39 33.76 -6.76
CA LEU A 44 9.40 34.77 -6.42
C LEU A 44 10.05 35.88 -5.59
N GLU A 45 10.01 37.10 -6.13
CA GLU A 45 10.44 38.31 -5.42
C GLU A 45 9.38 38.73 -4.39
N ASP A 46 8.10 38.61 -4.75
CA ASP A 46 6.95 38.92 -3.90
C ASP A 46 6.23 37.65 -3.41
N ALA A 47 5.38 37.80 -2.39
CA ALA A 47 4.53 36.69 -1.97
C ALA A 47 3.47 36.39 -3.06
N PRO A 48 3.31 35.12 -3.49
CA PRO A 48 2.30 34.77 -4.48
C PRO A 48 0.90 35.04 -3.94
N ALA A 49 -0.03 35.35 -4.84
CA ALA A 49 -1.42 35.55 -4.45
C ALA A 49 -2.00 34.25 -3.84
N PRO A 50 -3.00 34.32 -2.94
CA PRO A 50 -3.59 33.14 -2.33
C PRO A 50 -4.08 32.09 -3.35
N ASP A 51 -4.67 32.54 -4.45
CA ASP A 51 -5.17 31.67 -5.51
C ASP A 51 -4.04 30.98 -6.28
N GLU A 52 -2.91 31.65 -6.47
CA GLU A 52 -1.72 31.03 -7.08
C GLU A 52 -1.13 29.98 -6.16
N LEU A 53 -1.03 30.28 -4.86
CA LEU A 53 -0.52 29.37 -3.84
C LEU A 53 -1.37 28.09 -3.73
N ALA A 54 -2.71 28.22 -3.85
CA ALA A 54 -3.63 27.09 -3.83
C ALA A 54 -3.44 26.10 -5.00
N ASN A 55 -2.87 26.57 -6.10
CA ASN A 55 -2.63 25.77 -7.31
C ASN A 55 -1.23 25.14 -7.37
N LEU A 56 -0.33 25.43 -6.41
CA LEU A 56 1.02 24.88 -6.40
C LEU A 56 1.03 23.44 -5.87
N ASP A 57 1.73 22.56 -6.60
CA ASP A 57 2.07 21.23 -6.13
C ASP A 57 3.30 21.27 -5.22
N LEU A 58 3.06 21.26 -3.92
CA LEU A 58 4.12 21.26 -2.90
C LEU A 58 4.40 19.87 -2.31
N PHE A 59 3.96 18.79 -2.98
CA PHE A 59 4.06 17.43 -2.44
C PHE A 59 5.48 17.01 -2.02
N HIS A 60 6.50 17.47 -2.75
CA HIS A 60 7.90 17.14 -2.47
C HIS A 60 8.55 18.02 -1.40
N VAL A 61 7.88 19.08 -0.93
CA VAL A 61 8.43 20.02 0.04
C VAL A 61 8.34 19.43 1.44
N ALA A 62 9.51 19.23 2.06
CA ALA A 62 9.64 18.80 3.45
C ALA A 62 9.58 19.98 4.42
N GLU A 63 10.08 21.14 4.00
CA GLU A 63 10.12 22.35 4.84
C GLU A 63 10.11 23.60 3.95
N LEU A 64 9.41 24.63 4.38
CA LEU A 64 9.33 25.92 3.70
C LEU A 64 9.59 27.04 4.71
N LYS A 65 10.59 27.88 4.46
CA LYS A 65 10.93 29.02 5.32
C LYS A 65 11.04 30.31 4.54
N ARG A 66 10.47 31.39 5.07
CA ARG A 66 10.70 32.75 4.57
C ARG A 66 11.82 33.41 5.40
N GLY A 67 12.94 33.68 4.76
CA GLY A 67 14.05 34.45 5.33
C GLY A 67 14.05 35.90 4.87
N LYS A 68 15.03 36.68 5.34
CA LYS A 68 15.20 38.09 4.94
C LYS A 68 15.53 38.28 3.45
N ASN A 69 16.15 37.27 2.83
CA ASN A 69 16.68 37.33 1.47
C ASN A 69 15.93 36.40 0.50
N GLY A 70 14.75 35.91 0.86
CA GLY A 70 13.95 35.03 0.00
C GLY A 70 13.35 33.84 0.72
N VAL A 71 13.06 32.79 -0.05
CA VAL A 71 12.45 31.54 0.43
C VAL A 71 13.50 30.43 0.41
N GLU A 72 13.58 29.69 1.51
CA GLU A 72 14.33 28.45 1.59
C GLU A 72 13.35 27.26 1.51
N VAL A 73 13.62 26.33 0.60
CA VAL A 73 12.80 25.14 0.39
C VAL A 73 13.66 23.90 0.62
N LYS A 74 13.23 23.04 1.54
CA LYS A 74 13.82 21.71 1.73
C LYS A 74 12.94 20.68 1.05
N ILE A 75 13.55 19.78 0.28
CA ILE A 75 12.85 18.73 -0.47
C ILE A 75 13.13 17.37 0.20
N PHE A 76 12.16 16.45 0.14
CA PHE A 76 12.36 15.07 0.59
C PHE A 76 13.46 14.35 -0.21
N ASP A 77 14.11 13.37 0.44
CA ASP A 77 15.15 12.55 -0.18
C ASP A 77 14.55 11.57 -1.20
N ARG A 78 14.88 11.79 -2.47
CA ARG A 78 14.43 10.95 -3.59
C ARG A 78 15.06 9.57 -3.59
N PHE A 79 16.34 9.46 -3.21
CA PHE A 79 17.00 8.17 -3.10
C PHE A 79 16.36 7.34 -2.02
N LYS A 80 16.00 7.96 -0.88
CA LYS A 80 15.30 7.25 0.17
C LYS A 80 13.94 6.70 -0.28
N ALA A 81 13.19 7.46 -1.07
CA ALA A 81 11.94 6.99 -1.66
C ALA A 81 12.14 5.81 -2.62
N MET A 82 13.19 5.84 -3.44
CA MET A 82 13.55 4.74 -4.34
C MET A 82 13.96 3.48 -3.60
N GLU A 83 14.75 3.60 -2.53
CA GLU A 83 15.11 2.46 -1.67
C GLU A 83 13.88 1.76 -1.09
N LEU A 84 12.92 2.54 -0.58
CA LEU A 84 11.67 2.01 -0.02
C LEU A 84 10.82 1.32 -1.09
N LEU A 85 10.73 1.89 -2.29
CA LEU A 85 10.04 1.25 -3.43
C LEU A 85 10.70 -0.06 -3.83
N ALA A 86 12.03 -0.11 -3.89
CA ALA A 86 12.77 -1.33 -4.22
C ALA A 86 12.52 -2.43 -3.19
N GLY A 87 12.54 -2.11 -1.89
CA GLY A 87 12.21 -3.06 -0.82
C GLY A 87 10.80 -3.64 -0.95
N LEU A 88 9.80 -2.78 -1.21
CA LEU A 88 8.41 -3.21 -1.42
C LEU A 88 8.21 -4.10 -2.65
N ALA A 89 9.06 -3.97 -3.68
CA ALA A 89 9.03 -4.85 -4.85
C ALA A 89 9.60 -6.24 -4.54
N GLN A 90 10.66 -6.31 -3.72
CA GLN A 90 11.30 -7.57 -3.31
C GLN A 90 10.46 -8.39 -2.32
N ASP A 91 9.65 -7.76 -1.48
CA ASP A 91 8.78 -8.50 -0.57
C ASP A 91 7.64 -9.20 -1.30
N LYS A 92 7.15 -8.61 -2.40
CA LYS A 92 6.17 -9.30 -3.28
C LYS A 92 6.75 -10.53 -3.97
N SER A 93 8.01 -10.47 -4.41
CA SER A 93 8.61 -11.62 -5.11
C SER A 93 8.81 -12.81 -4.17
N LYS A 94 9.10 -12.59 -2.89
CA LYS A 94 9.22 -13.70 -1.90
C LYS A 94 7.91 -14.44 -1.66
N GLU A 95 6.78 -13.72 -1.70
CA GLU A 95 5.45 -14.30 -1.51
C GLU A 95 5.01 -15.10 -2.75
N GLU A 96 5.33 -14.60 -3.96
CA GLU A 96 5.09 -15.31 -5.22
C GLU A 96 6.02 -16.52 -5.41
N ASP A 97 7.29 -16.45 -5.01
CA ASP A 97 8.27 -17.53 -5.13
C ASP A 97 7.94 -18.77 -4.26
N ALA A 98 7.12 -18.62 -3.23
CA ALA A 98 6.66 -19.74 -2.40
C ALA A 98 5.53 -20.57 -3.06
N LEU A 99 4.79 -19.98 -4.00
CA LEU A 99 3.64 -20.63 -4.66
C LEU A 99 4.04 -21.84 -5.55
N PRO A 100 5.13 -21.79 -6.36
CA PRO A 100 5.59 -22.93 -7.13
C PRO A 100 5.93 -24.16 -6.27
N PHE A 101 6.60 -23.95 -5.12
CA PHE A 101 6.95 -25.03 -4.19
C PHE A 101 5.71 -25.66 -3.56
N TYR A 102 4.79 -24.83 -3.07
CA TYR A 102 3.52 -25.31 -2.50
C TYR A 102 2.68 -26.06 -3.54
N ARG A 103 2.64 -25.56 -4.78
CA ARG A 103 1.94 -26.21 -5.91
C ARG A 103 2.55 -27.56 -6.26
N ALA A 104 3.87 -27.70 -6.22
CA ALA A 104 4.56 -28.97 -6.48
C ALA A 104 4.23 -30.03 -5.41
N ILE A 105 4.13 -29.63 -4.14
CA ILE A 105 3.71 -30.52 -3.05
C ILE A 105 2.25 -30.94 -3.23
N MET A 106 1.34 -30.00 -3.53
CA MET A 106 -0.07 -30.36 -3.73
C MET A 106 -0.30 -31.22 -4.97
N GLY A 107 0.50 -31.05 -6.02
CA GLY A 107 0.42 -31.86 -7.24
C GLY A 107 1.00 -33.27 -7.11
N SER A 108 1.78 -33.55 -6.06
CA SER A 108 2.37 -34.88 -5.82
C SER A 108 1.53 -35.77 -4.89
N VAL A 109 0.48 -35.22 -4.27
CA VAL A 109 -0.49 -36.00 -3.50
C VAL A 109 -1.35 -36.79 -4.49
N PRO A 110 -1.28 -38.14 -4.49
CA PRO A 110 -2.14 -38.96 -5.33
C PRO A 110 -3.60 -38.74 -4.92
N ASP A 111 -4.47 -38.46 -5.90
CA ASP A 111 -5.91 -38.38 -5.70
C ASP A 111 -6.42 -39.79 -5.32
N ASP A 112 -6.55 -40.07 -4.02
CA ASP A 112 -7.01 -41.35 -3.44
C ASP A 112 -8.54 -41.54 -3.60
N SER A 113 -9.10 -41.07 -4.71
CA SER A 113 -10.52 -41.26 -5.07
C SER A 113 -10.78 -42.58 -5.80
N SER A 114 -9.76 -43.42 -6.03
CA SER A 114 -9.85 -44.71 -6.75
C SER A 114 -9.87 -45.96 -5.87
N LYS A 115 -10.30 -45.89 -4.60
CA LYS A 115 -10.71 -47.08 -3.82
C LYS A 115 -12.22 -47.23 -3.82
N LYS A 116 -12.81 -47.55 -4.98
CA LYS A 116 -14.08 -48.29 -4.98
C LYS A 116 -13.74 -49.74 -4.70
N LEU A 117 -14.16 -50.19 -3.51
CA LEU A 117 -14.03 -51.56 -3.05
C LEU A 117 -14.73 -52.51 -4.03
N ASP A 118 -13.95 -53.34 -4.72
CA ASP A 118 -14.46 -54.55 -5.38
C ASP A 118 -14.87 -55.54 -4.28
N VAL A 119 -16.11 -55.43 -3.82
CA VAL A 119 -16.74 -56.44 -2.95
C VAL A 119 -17.78 -57.18 -3.79
N ASN A 120 -17.33 -58.12 -4.61
CA ASN A 120 -18.16 -59.26 -5.00
C ASN A 120 -17.30 -60.40 -5.57
N ARG A 121 -16.67 -61.13 -4.65
CA ARG A 121 -16.67 -62.59 -4.73
C ARG A 121 -17.40 -63.07 -3.49
N HIS A 122 -18.50 -63.79 -3.66
CA HIS A 122 -18.59 -65.13 -3.12
C HIS A 122 -19.60 -65.94 -3.92
N ASP A 123 -19.17 -67.16 -4.16
CA ASP A 123 -19.86 -68.30 -4.73
C ASP A 123 -21.24 -68.52 -4.09
N GLU A 124 -22.18 -69.11 -4.84
CA GLU A 124 -22.86 -70.33 -4.41
C GLU A 124 -23.81 -70.92 -5.48
N VAL A 125 -23.54 -72.22 -5.74
CA VAL A 125 -24.36 -73.33 -6.31
C VAL A 125 -24.76 -73.32 -7.78
#